data_AF-A0A933P837-F1
#
_entry.id   AF-A0A933P837-F1
#
_cell.length_a   1.000
_cell.length_b   1.000
_cell.length_c   1.000
_cell.angle_alpha   90.00
_cell.angle_beta   90.00
_cell.angle_gamma   90.00
#
_symmetry.space_group_name_H-M   'P 1'
#
loop_
_entity.id
_entity.type
_entity.pdbx_description
1 polymer ?
#
loop_
_entity_poly.entity_id
_entity_poly.type
_entity_poly.pdbx_seq_one_letter_code
_entity_poly.pdbx_strand_id
1 'polypeptide(L)'
;MPRRPPGLQRRANWPAGMYASAGLRAIFGRAWDQAWAVGENGAVWFYDGGWYPQRVGPLGEHLNAVWMVSWDDLWVVGAGGVILHGNWSLWEYWR
;
A
#
# COMPACT_ATOMS: atom_id res chain seq x y z
N MET A 1 -14.54 3.63 -19.34
CA MET A 1 -15.02 2.75 -18.25
C MET A 1 -13.97 1.67 -18.04
N PRO A 2 -13.23 1.59 -16.92
CA PRO A 2 -12.31 0.48 -16.74
C PRO A 2 -13.13 -0.76 -16.37
N ARG A 3 -12.96 -1.83 -17.15
CA ARG A 3 -13.65 -3.11 -16.97
C ARG A 3 -12.90 -3.95 -15.94
N ARG A 4 -13.62 -4.42 -14.92
CA ARG A 4 -13.20 -5.44 -13.94
C ARG A 4 -12.70 -6.71 -14.66
N PRO A 5 -11.50 -7.24 -14.35
CA PRO A 5 -11.11 -8.58 -14.82
C PRO A 5 -11.96 -9.65 -14.12
N PRO A 6 -12.51 -10.64 -14.85
CA PRO A 6 -13.25 -11.74 -14.25
C PRO A 6 -12.26 -12.78 -13.72
N GLY A 7 -12.37 -13.16 -12.43
CA GLY A 7 -11.97 -14.52 -12.04
C GLY A 7 -11.17 -14.77 -10.75
N LEU A 8 -10.77 -13.81 -9.93
CA LEU A 8 -10.10 -14.18 -8.66
C LEU A 8 -11.12 -14.42 -7.53
N GLN A 9 -11.40 -15.70 -7.32
CA GLN A 9 -12.25 -16.21 -6.27
C GLN A 9 -11.65 -15.95 -4.87
N ARG A 10 -12.59 -15.78 -3.94
CA ARG A 10 -12.41 -15.72 -2.48
C ARG A 10 -11.42 -16.79 -2.00
N ARG A 11 -10.51 -16.38 -1.09
CA ARG A 11 -9.43 -17.13 -0.43
C ARG A 11 -8.08 -17.03 -1.15
N ALA A 12 -7.46 -15.86 -1.02
CA ALA A 12 -6.02 -15.75 -1.16
C ALA A 12 -5.36 -16.53 -0.01
N ASN A 13 -4.75 -17.68 -0.32
CA ASN A 13 -3.77 -18.32 0.54
C ASN A 13 -2.49 -17.50 0.44
N TRP A 14 -2.35 -16.54 1.34
CA TRP A 14 -1.18 -15.68 1.41
C TRP A 14 0.03 -16.49 1.88
N PRO A 15 1.22 -16.38 1.24
CA PRO A 15 2.43 -16.91 1.82
C PRO A 15 2.67 -16.19 3.15
N ALA A 16 2.50 -16.92 4.25
CA ALA A 16 2.50 -16.42 5.63
C ALA A 16 3.84 -15.82 6.11
N GLY A 17 4.81 -15.60 5.21
CA GLY A 17 6.19 -15.29 5.57
C GLY A 17 6.66 -13.85 5.31
N MET A 18 5.98 -13.06 4.46
CA MET A 18 6.52 -11.74 4.06
C MET A 18 5.77 -10.53 4.62
N TYR A 19 4.57 -10.73 5.18
CA TYR A 19 3.74 -9.65 5.75
C TYR A 19 3.06 -10.04 7.07
N ALA A 20 3.43 -11.19 7.67
CA ALA A 20 2.94 -11.59 8.98
C ALA A 20 3.54 -10.64 10.04
N SER A 21 2.64 -9.92 10.73
CA SER A 21 2.91 -9.03 11.87
C SER A 21 3.72 -7.76 11.64
N ALA A 22 3.69 -7.14 10.46
CA ALA A 22 4.13 -5.75 10.36
C ALA A 22 3.05 -4.85 10.98
N GLY A 23 3.33 -4.23 12.13
CA GLY A 23 2.41 -3.30 12.76
C GLY A 23 2.09 -2.14 11.82
N LEU A 24 0.80 -1.89 11.56
CA LEU A 24 0.37 -0.70 10.82
C LEU A 24 0.46 0.52 11.74
N ARG A 25 1.04 1.60 11.23
CA ARG A 25 1.33 2.82 11.99
C ARG A 25 0.47 4.00 11.56
N ALA A 26 0.07 4.05 10.29
CA ALA A 26 -0.79 5.09 9.78
C ALA A 26 -1.72 4.57 8.68
N ILE A 27 -2.87 5.23 8.55
CA ILE A 27 -3.84 5.03 7.48
C ILE A 27 -4.33 6.38 6.96
N PHE A 28 -4.49 6.49 5.65
CA PHE A 28 -5.11 7.64 4.99
C PHE A 28 -6.22 7.15 4.07
N GLY A 29 -7.45 7.61 4.31
CA GLY A 29 -8.59 7.36 3.43
C GLY A 29 -8.85 8.58 2.53
N ARG A 30 -9.10 8.34 1.25
CA ARG A 30 -9.46 9.40 0.30
C ARG A 30 -10.91 9.34 -0.16
N ALA A 31 -11.44 8.14 -0.33
CA ALA A 31 -12.81 7.89 -0.74
C ALA A 31 -13.36 6.68 0.02
N TRP A 32 -14.64 6.40 -0.15
CA TRP A 32 -15.34 5.28 0.52
C TRP A 32 -14.73 3.91 0.19
N ASP A 33 -14.09 3.78 -0.97
CA ASP A 33 -13.44 2.57 -1.47
C ASP A 33 -11.92 2.70 -1.56
N GLN A 34 -11.29 3.75 -1.01
CA GLN A 34 -9.88 4.04 -1.26
C GLN A 34 -9.14 4.47 -0.01
N ALA A 35 -8.19 3.64 0.44
CA ALA A 35 -7.33 3.96 1.58
C ALA A 35 -5.95 3.32 1.46
N TRP A 36 -4.94 3.98 2.01
CA TRP A 36 -3.56 3.49 2.12
C TRP A 36 -3.21 3.30 3.59
N ALA A 37 -2.59 2.18 3.93
CA ALA A 37 -2.03 1.96 5.24
C ALA A 37 -0.54 1.65 5.14
N VAL A 38 0.25 2.19 6.06
CA VAL A 38 1.71 2.01 6.09
C VAL A 38 2.18 1.57 7.46
N GLY A 39 3.31 0.88 7.53
CA GLY A 39 3.78 0.32 8.77
C GLY A 39 5.20 -0.22 8.74
N GLU A 40 5.43 -1.22 9.58
CA GLU A 40 6.75 -1.78 9.84
C GLU A 40 7.37 -2.47 8.63
N ASN A 41 8.71 -2.50 8.55
CA ASN A 41 9.46 -3.17 7.50
C ASN A 41 9.01 -2.82 6.08
N GLY A 42 8.74 -1.53 5.84
CA GLY A 42 8.27 -1.04 4.55
C GLY A 42 6.84 -1.48 4.17
N ALA A 43 6.03 -1.97 5.13
CA ALA A 43 4.68 -2.42 4.82
C ALA A 43 3.84 -1.28 4.26
N VAL A 44 3.28 -1.49 3.07
CA VAL A 44 2.29 -0.61 2.45
C VAL A 44 1.13 -1.47 1.98
N TRP A 45 -0.08 -1.02 2.26
CA TRP A 45 -1.33 -1.65 1.88
C TRP A 45 -2.23 -0.63 1.22
N PHE A 46 -2.99 -1.08 0.23
CA PHE A 46 -4.01 -0.30 -0.41
C PHE A 46 -5.36 -1.02 -0.32
N TYR A 47 -6.43 -0.23 -0.24
CA TYR A 47 -7.80 -0.67 -0.16
C TYR A 47 -8.56 -0.17 -1.39
N ASP A 48 -9.20 -1.08 -2.13
CA ASP A 48 -10.06 -0.79 -3.30
C ASP A 48 -11.47 -1.43 -3.17
N GLY A 49 -11.88 -1.71 -1.92
CA GLY A 49 -12.98 -2.65 -1.60
C GLY A 49 -12.47 -3.94 -0.95
N GLY A 50 -11.16 -4.19 -0.99
CA GLY A 50 -10.44 -5.15 -0.17
C GLY A 50 -9.00 -4.69 0.07
N TRP A 51 -8.35 -5.19 1.13
CA TRP A 51 -6.96 -4.86 1.44
C TRP A 51 -5.98 -5.73 0.67
N TYR A 52 -4.97 -5.12 0.05
CA TYR A 52 -3.88 -5.82 -0.60
C TYR A 52 -2.53 -5.14 -0.39
N PRO A 53 -1.44 -5.92 -0.27
CA PRO A 53 -0.11 -5.36 -0.06
C PRO A 53 0.40 -4.69 -1.34
N GLN A 54 1.16 -3.61 -1.17
CA GLN A 54 1.85 -2.90 -2.23
C GLN A 54 3.35 -3.17 -2.11
N ARG A 55 4.01 -3.42 -3.24
CA ARG A 55 5.46 -3.56 -3.27
C ARG A 55 6.08 -2.18 -3.41
N VAL A 56 6.80 -1.79 -2.38
CA VAL A 56 7.40 -0.47 -2.29
C VAL A 56 8.90 -0.61 -2.14
N GLY A 57 9.61 -0.80 -3.26
CA GLY A 57 11.06 -0.97 -3.30
C GLY A 57 11.63 -1.98 -2.28
N PRO A 58 12.95 -1.99 -2.05
CA PRO A 58 13.55 -2.69 -0.92
C PRO A 58 13.57 -1.76 0.30
N LEU A 59 12.43 -1.59 0.97
CA LEU A 59 12.37 -0.87 2.24
C LEU A 59 12.58 -1.84 3.42
N GLY A 60 13.65 -1.63 4.19
CA GLY A 60 13.82 -2.22 5.52
C GLY A 60 13.29 -1.33 6.64
N GLU A 61 13.09 -0.04 6.37
CA GLU A 61 12.72 0.96 7.37
C GLU A 61 11.21 0.97 7.68
N HIS A 62 10.86 1.42 8.89
CA HIS A 62 9.46 1.61 9.27
C HIS A 62 8.85 2.85 8.61
N LEU A 63 7.63 2.72 8.10
CA LEU A 63 6.87 3.83 7.55
C LEU A 63 5.92 4.38 8.62
N ASN A 64 5.93 5.69 8.84
CA ASN A 64 5.28 6.33 9.99
C ASN A 64 4.06 7.17 9.61
N ALA A 65 4.00 7.71 8.39
CA ALA A 65 2.85 8.46 7.93
C ALA A 65 2.63 8.31 6.43
N VAL A 66 1.37 8.43 6.03
CA VAL A 66 0.93 8.45 4.64
C VAL A 66 -0.08 9.57 4.47
N TRP A 67 0.06 10.33 3.39
CA TRP A 67 -0.87 11.40 3.05
C TRP A 67 -0.95 11.59 1.54
N MET A 68 -2.16 11.85 1.03
CA MET A 68 -2.38 12.05 -0.39
C MET A 68 -3.06 13.40 -0.63
N VAL A 69 -2.42 14.23 -1.47
CA VAL A 69 -2.95 15.51 -1.91
C VAL A 69 -3.84 15.33 -3.14
N SER A 70 -3.38 14.52 -4.09
CA SER A 70 -4.07 14.20 -5.33
C SER A 70 -3.68 12.80 -5.81
N TRP A 71 -4.26 12.33 -6.93
CA TRP A 71 -4.00 10.95 -7.41
C TRP A 71 -2.54 10.75 -7.78
N ASP A 72 -1.91 11.84 -8.21
CA ASP A 72 -0.53 11.85 -8.63
C ASP A 72 0.42 12.38 -7.55
N ASP A 73 -0.07 12.54 -6.33
CA ASP A 73 0.63 13.22 -5.25
C ASP A 73 0.38 12.53 -3.90
N LEU A 74 0.95 11.32 -3.77
CA LEU A 74 0.99 10.50 -2.57
C LEU A 74 2.37 10.61 -1.92
N TRP A 75 2.36 10.89 -0.63
CA TRP A 75 3.54 10.99 0.21
C TRP A 75 3.53 9.93 1.29
N VAL A 76 4.67 9.27 1.47
CA VAL A 76 4.91 8.36 2.60
C VAL A 76 6.24 8.73 3.23
N VAL A 77 6.26 8.86 4.56
CA VAL A 77 7.48 9.18 5.30
C VAL A 77 7.74 8.12 6.37
N GLY A 78 9.01 7.85 6.63
CA GLY A 78 9.45 6.77 7.51
C GLY A 78 10.71 7.08 8.31
N ALA A 79 11.20 6.07 9.02
CA ALA A 79 12.48 6.10 9.73
C ALA A 79 13.65 6.27 8.74
N GLY A 80 14.82 6.66 9.27
CA GLY A 80 16.04 6.81 8.46
C GLY A 80 15.99 7.94 7.40
N GLY A 81 15.00 8.84 7.47
CA GLY A 81 14.81 9.88 6.47
C GLY A 81 14.14 9.40 5.18
N VAL A 82 13.47 8.25 5.21
CA VAL A 82 12.70 7.75 4.06
C VAL A 82 11.59 8.74 3.73
N ILE A 83 11.63 9.23 2.49
CA ILE A 83 10.57 10.03 1.87
C ILE A 83 10.27 9.37 0.53
N LEU A 84 9.04 8.88 0.40
CA LEU A 84 8.51 8.37 -0.85
C LEU A 84 7.49 9.36 -1.37
N HIS A 85 7.62 9.67 -2.65
CA HIS A 85 6.71 10.52 -3.38
C HIS A 85 6.38 9.87 -4.71
N GLY A 86 5.12 9.86 -5.07
CA GLY A 86 4.70 9.34 -6.36
C GLY A 86 3.20 9.38 -6.54
N ASN A 87 2.77 8.91 -7.70
CA ASN A 87 1.37 8.68 -7.99
C ASN A 87 0.93 7.28 -7.52
N TRP A 88 -0.38 7.04 -7.53
CA TRP A 88 -0.93 5.72 -7.16
C TRP A 88 -0.50 4.61 -8.14
N SER A 89 -0.27 4.92 -9.42
CA SER A 89 0.12 3.96 -10.46
C SER A 89 1.59 3.52 -10.42
N LEU A 90 2.48 4.25 -9.75
CA LEU A 90 3.90 3.90 -9.62
C LEU A 90 4.12 2.69 -8.69
N TRP A 91 3.09 2.29 -7.96
CA TRP A 91 3.08 1.11 -7.10
C TRP A 91 2.54 -0.14 -7.82
N GLU A 92 2.41 -0.08 -9.14
CA GLU A 92 1.84 -1.15 -9.95
C GLU A 92 2.73 -2.42 -10.01
N TYR A 93 2.03 -3.54 -9.82
CA TYR A 93 2.51 -4.91 -9.82
C TYR A 93 3.36 -5.28 -11.05
N TRP A 94 4.48 -5.97 -10.84
CA TRP A 94 5.13 -6.74 -11.89
C TRP A 94 4.23 -7.93 -12.32
N ARG A 95 4.16 -8.18 -13.63
CA ARG A 95 3.60 -9.40 -14.23
C ARG A 95 4.44 -10.63 -13.88
#